data_AF-A0A7C4N8I6-F1
#
_entry.id   AF-A0A7C4N8I6-F1
#
_cell.length_a   1.000
_cell.length_b   1.000
_cell.length_c   1.000
_cell.angle_alpha   90.00
_cell.angle_beta   90.00
_cell.angle_gamma   90.00
#
_symmetry.space_group_name_H-M   'P 1'
#
loop_
_entity.id
_entity.type
_entity.pdbx_description
1 polymer ?
#
loop_
_entity_poly.entity_id
_entity_poly.type
_entity_poly.pdbx_seq_one_letter_code
_entity_poly.pdbx_strand_id
1 'polypeptide(L)'
;MNSANYLLSSDDVEQTLRSIAESQGLLTGLDDEAQVLSVLGLIRPNFDLTRFRLNQLGDPVGGIYLPSAHQVFIIGDELTALTRHAMAFEAAHAALNQQHPFQLLGATLVCDLDAQHCAAIRALVKGDAVLAASQWLRQSASAADRERVASTTLPETLLPDDAAPQYVRSELKFPYEAGLNFVQALYQRGGWAEVNRAFEQPPSSTEHILHPEKYLAREEPVAIDLPDLSPILGGGWQLIADDVLGEWTMFMILSAGVDVDARLDEGDARAAASGWGGDRYHVYRQEGTGHLVLAVRWQSDLPDDAARLQAALRAYLDRRFQGVRLDQQGDDCWLGDGQVACLFVSEQSTVWLLTPDQEMMPQIRSAFPGS
;
A
#
# COMPACT_ATOMS: atom_id res chain seq x y z
N MET A 1 10.08 -8.21 42.16
CA MET A 1 9.26 -7.06 41.77
C MET A 1 10.02 -6.29 40.70
N ASN A 2 9.38 -6.19 39.52
CA ASN A 2 9.57 -5.21 38.44
C ASN A 2 10.98 -4.96 37.90
N SER A 3 11.35 -5.75 36.87
CA SER A 3 12.05 -5.19 35.72
C SER A 3 10.97 -4.91 34.67
N ALA A 4 10.94 -3.71 34.15
CA ALA A 4 9.91 -3.24 33.23
C ALA A 4 9.85 -4.07 31.92
N ASN A 5 8.73 -4.74 31.68
CA ASN A 5 8.44 -5.57 30.49
C ASN A 5 8.16 -4.75 29.21
N TYR A 6 8.76 -3.57 29.03
CA TYR A 6 8.55 -2.74 27.83
C TYR A 6 9.80 -2.58 26.97
N LEU A 7 10.99 -2.97 27.43
CA LEU A 7 12.20 -2.97 26.60
C LEU A 7 12.36 -4.33 25.93
N LEU A 8 12.62 -4.32 24.63
CA LEU A 8 12.93 -5.51 23.83
C LEU A 8 14.34 -5.38 23.29
N SER A 9 15.20 -6.36 23.59
CA SER A 9 16.55 -6.42 23.03
C SER A 9 16.48 -6.46 21.51
N SER A 10 17.37 -5.72 20.85
CA SER A 10 17.49 -5.72 19.38
C SER A 10 17.69 -7.13 18.82
N ASP A 11 18.36 -8.02 19.56
CA ASP A 11 18.62 -9.41 19.15
C ASP A 11 17.35 -10.28 19.15
N ASP A 12 16.33 -9.90 19.93
CA ASP A 12 15.08 -10.66 20.09
C ASP A 12 13.93 -10.14 19.19
N VAL A 13 14.13 -9.02 18.48
CA VAL A 13 13.07 -8.33 17.72
C VAL A 13 12.47 -9.22 16.64
N GLU A 14 13.30 -9.80 15.76
CA GLU A 14 12.79 -10.60 14.64
C GLU A 14 12.01 -11.83 15.13
N GLN A 15 12.53 -12.53 16.15
CA GLN A 15 11.86 -13.68 16.73
C GLN A 15 10.51 -13.29 17.39
N THR A 16 10.48 -12.14 18.07
CA THR A 16 9.27 -11.62 18.71
C THR A 16 8.21 -11.27 17.68
N LEU A 17 8.59 -10.52 16.63
CA LEU A 17 7.68 -10.16 15.53
C LEU A 17 7.14 -11.40 14.81
N ARG A 18 8.00 -12.40 14.57
CA ARG A 18 7.59 -13.67 13.94
C ARG A 18 6.57 -14.42 14.79
N SER A 19 6.83 -14.55 16.09
CA SER A 19 5.90 -15.18 17.05
C SER A 19 4.54 -14.47 17.07
N ILE A 20 4.54 -13.13 17.08
CA ILE A 20 3.32 -12.32 17.01
C ILE A 20 2.60 -12.57 15.69
N ALA A 21 3.31 -12.50 14.56
CA ALA A 21 2.73 -12.69 13.23
C ALA A 21 2.08 -14.07 13.08
N GLU A 22 2.74 -15.13 13.55
CA GLU A 22 2.21 -16.50 13.55
C GLU A 22 0.96 -16.61 14.43
N SER A 23 1.02 -16.07 15.65
CA SER A 23 -0.11 -16.13 16.61
C SER A 23 -1.37 -15.41 16.11
N GLN A 24 -1.20 -14.42 15.25
CA GLN A 24 -2.28 -13.61 14.69
C GLN A 24 -2.66 -14.04 13.25
N GLY A 25 -2.06 -15.11 12.72
CA GLY A 25 -2.32 -15.57 11.35
C GLY A 25 -1.85 -14.60 10.26
N LEU A 26 -0.97 -13.66 10.58
CA LEU A 26 -0.51 -12.63 9.65
C LEU A 26 0.41 -13.16 8.55
N LEU A 27 0.94 -14.37 8.68
CA LEU A 27 1.74 -15.02 7.65
C LEU A 27 0.89 -15.87 6.68
N THR A 28 -0.41 -16.00 6.93
CA THR A 28 -1.32 -16.73 6.04
C THR A 28 -1.65 -15.88 4.81
N GLY A 29 -1.71 -16.51 3.63
CA GLY A 29 -2.08 -15.84 2.38
C GLY A 29 -0.96 -15.04 1.71
N LEU A 30 0.26 -15.02 2.27
CA LEU A 30 1.39 -14.30 1.68
C LEU A 30 1.77 -14.80 0.27
N ASP A 31 1.53 -16.08 -0.04
CA ASP A 31 1.76 -16.61 -1.39
C ASP A 31 0.80 -16.01 -2.41
N ASP A 32 -0.47 -15.84 -2.06
CA ASP A 32 -1.49 -15.21 -2.92
C ASP A 32 -1.15 -13.71 -3.10
N GLU A 33 -0.82 -13.01 -2.01
CA GLU A 33 -0.37 -11.60 -2.04
C GLU A 33 0.88 -11.43 -2.92
N ALA A 34 1.86 -12.33 -2.80
CA ALA A 34 3.08 -12.28 -3.60
C ALA A 34 2.80 -12.48 -5.10
N GLN A 35 1.87 -13.37 -5.45
CA GLN A 35 1.44 -13.57 -6.84
C GLN A 35 0.72 -12.34 -7.40
N VAL A 36 -0.14 -11.70 -6.61
CA VAL A 36 -0.81 -10.45 -6.99
C VAL A 36 0.20 -9.34 -7.26
N LEU A 37 1.11 -9.08 -6.32
CA LEU A 37 2.15 -8.06 -6.49
C LEU A 37 3.10 -8.39 -7.64
N SER A 38 3.38 -9.67 -7.89
CA SER A 38 4.20 -10.12 -9.00
C SER A 38 3.52 -9.88 -10.35
N VAL A 39 2.23 -10.20 -10.51
CA VAL A 39 1.52 -9.97 -11.78
C VAL A 39 1.37 -8.47 -12.07
N LEU A 40 1.21 -7.65 -11.03
CA LEU A 40 1.27 -6.19 -11.13
C LEU A 40 2.67 -5.67 -11.48
N GLY A 41 3.72 -6.49 -11.36
CA GLY A 41 5.10 -6.14 -11.68
C GLY A 41 5.83 -5.39 -10.57
N LEU A 42 5.29 -5.42 -9.34
CA LEU A 42 5.83 -4.69 -8.18
C LEU A 42 6.94 -5.47 -7.46
N ILE A 43 6.89 -6.80 -7.52
CA ILE A 43 7.89 -7.70 -6.93
C ILE A 43 8.26 -8.82 -7.91
N ARG A 44 9.32 -9.58 -7.61
CA ARG A 44 9.65 -10.80 -8.36
C ARG A 44 8.70 -11.95 -7.93
N PRO A 45 8.39 -12.93 -8.82
CA PRO A 45 7.49 -14.05 -8.52
C PRO A 45 7.83 -14.86 -7.25
N ASN A 46 9.09 -14.87 -6.82
CA ASN A 46 9.56 -15.64 -5.65
C ASN A 46 10.06 -14.74 -4.51
N PHE A 47 9.65 -13.48 -4.47
CA PHE A 47 10.03 -12.58 -3.37
C PHE A 47 9.26 -12.97 -2.09
N ASP A 48 9.98 -13.24 -1.00
CA ASP A 48 9.40 -13.63 0.28
C ASP A 48 8.84 -12.40 1.02
N LEU A 49 7.51 -12.32 1.11
CA LEU A 49 6.82 -11.23 1.80
C LEU A 49 6.86 -11.35 3.33
N THR A 50 7.42 -12.42 3.90
CA THR A 50 7.48 -12.61 5.35
C THR A 50 8.13 -11.40 6.03
N ARG A 51 9.30 -10.97 5.54
CA ARG A 51 10.02 -9.85 6.15
C ARG A 51 9.31 -8.51 5.98
N PHE A 52 8.64 -8.30 4.84
CA PHE A 52 7.73 -7.17 4.63
C PHE A 52 6.61 -7.17 5.66
N ARG A 53 5.94 -8.31 5.88
CA ARG A 53 4.87 -8.46 6.86
C ARG A 53 5.35 -8.23 8.30
N LEU A 54 6.54 -8.71 8.67
CA LEU A 54 7.13 -8.45 9.98
C LEU A 54 7.42 -6.96 10.18
N ASN A 55 7.91 -6.28 9.14
CA ASN A 55 8.17 -4.84 9.19
C ASN A 55 6.89 -3.99 9.30
N GLN A 56 5.71 -4.53 8.98
CA GLN A 56 4.44 -3.82 9.21
C GLN A 56 3.99 -3.86 10.68
N LEU A 57 4.51 -4.80 11.48
CA LEU A 57 4.19 -4.94 12.91
C LEU A 57 5.00 -3.99 13.79
N GLY A 58 6.17 -3.55 13.33
CA GLY A 58 7.07 -2.70 14.09
C GLY A 58 7.32 -1.37 13.39
N ASP A 59 7.64 -0.37 14.20
CA ASP A 59 7.85 0.99 13.76
C ASP A 59 9.35 1.28 13.57
N PRO A 60 9.77 1.91 12.45
CA PRO A 60 11.18 2.21 12.19
C PRO A 60 11.84 3.12 13.24
N VAL A 61 11.03 3.85 14.03
CA VAL A 61 11.51 4.66 15.16
C VAL A 61 12.01 3.80 16.33
N GLY A 62 11.79 2.48 16.30
CA GLY A 62 12.24 1.53 17.31
C GLY A 62 11.17 1.17 18.34
N GLY A 63 9.93 0.99 17.90
CA GLY A 63 8.80 0.64 18.75
C GLY A 63 7.89 -0.42 18.13
N ILE A 64 7.08 -1.06 18.97
CA ILE A 64 6.02 -1.99 18.57
C ILE A 64 4.83 -1.72 19.49
N TYR A 65 3.67 -1.42 18.91
CA TYR A 65 2.41 -1.41 19.63
C TYR A 65 1.54 -2.60 19.22
N LEU A 66 1.05 -3.35 20.22
CA LEU A 66 0.10 -4.44 20.03
C LEU A 66 -1.30 -4.00 20.49
N PRO A 67 -2.19 -3.59 19.58
CA PRO A 67 -3.49 -3.01 19.93
C PRO A 67 -4.38 -3.96 20.72
N SER A 68 -4.34 -5.26 20.43
CA SER A 68 -5.19 -6.26 21.12
C SER A 68 -4.67 -6.63 22.50
N ALA A 69 -3.35 -6.51 22.73
CA ALA A 69 -2.73 -6.81 24.03
C ALA A 69 -2.57 -5.55 24.90
N HIS A 70 -2.79 -4.36 24.34
CA HIS A 70 -2.53 -3.07 24.97
C HIS A 70 -1.08 -2.96 25.47
N GLN A 71 -0.15 -3.51 24.69
CA GLN A 71 1.27 -3.60 25.04
C GLN A 71 2.12 -2.76 24.09
N VAL A 72 3.09 -2.08 24.67
CA VAL A 72 4.12 -1.33 23.96
C VAL A 72 5.46 -1.99 24.25
N PHE A 73 6.24 -2.22 23.19
CA PHE A 73 7.65 -2.57 23.27
C PHE A 73 8.47 -1.44 22.65
N ILE A 74 9.55 -1.06 23.32
CA ILE A 74 10.55 -0.11 22.85
C ILE A 74 11.83 -0.89 22.67
N ILE A 75 12.43 -0.75 21.49
CA ILE A 75 13.56 -1.57 21.09
C ILE A 75 14.85 -0.91 21.58
N GLY A 76 15.64 -1.68 22.31
CA GLY A 76 16.90 -1.27 22.91
C GLY A 76 16.98 -1.48 24.42
N ASP A 77 18.18 -1.34 24.95
CA ASP A 77 18.49 -1.71 26.34
C ASP A 77 18.41 -0.53 27.32
N GLU A 78 18.31 0.70 26.80
CA GLU A 78 18.39 1.93 27.59
C GLU A 78 17.42 3.02 27.11
N LEU A 79 17.06 3.94 28.02
CA LEU A 79 16.32 5.15 27.67
C LEU A 79 17.27 6.23 27.12
N THR A 80 17.53 6.16 25.82
CA THR A 80 18.23 7.18 25.02
C THR A 80 17.27 8.26 24.54
N ALA A 81 17.79 9.29 23.86
CA ALA A 81 16.95 10.30 23.20
C ALA A 81 16.00 9.66 22.17
N LEU A 82 16.50 8.67 21.41
CA LEU A 82 15.73 7.98 20.39
C LEU A 82 14.65 7.09 21.00
N THR A 83 14.98 6.29 22.02
CA THR A 83 13.97 5.42 22.65
C THR A 83 12.93 6.21 23.45
N ARG A 84 13.25 7.42 23.95
CA ARG A 84 12.23 8.36 24.45
C ARG A 84 11.32 8.89 23.35
N HIS A 85 11.85 9.18 22.17
CA HIS A 85 11.04 9.61 21.03
C HIS A 85 10.12 8.48 20.52
N ALA A 86 10.66 7.25 20.41
CA ALA A 86 9.88 6.06 20.12
C ALA A 86 8.77 5.85 21.16
N MET A 87 9.07 6.01 22.45
CA MET A 87 8.06 5.92 23.51
C MET A 87 6.96 6.97 23.37
N ALA A 88 7.28 8.20 22.97
CA ALA A 88 6.27 9.22 22.70
C ALA A 88 5.36 8.85 21.51
N PHE A 89 5.94 8.25 20.47
CA PHE A 89 5.21 7.72 19.32
C PHE A 89 4.28 6.57 19.71
N GLU A 90 4.78 5.56 20.41
CA GLU A 90 3.97 4.42 20.84
C GLU A 90 2.91 4.80 21.89
N ALA A 91 3.21 5.78 22.75
CA ALA A 91 2.22 6.32 23.68
C ALA A 91 1.07 7.03 22.95
N ALA A 92 1.35 7.73 21.86
CA ALA A 92 0.32 8.33 21.01
C ALA A 92 -0.56 7.25 20.37
N HIS A 93 0.05 6.19 19.81
CA HIS A 93 -0.67 5.01 19.33
C HIS A 93 -1.61 4.41 20.38
N ALA A 94 -1.08 4.17 21.59
CA ALA A 94 -1.85 3.58 22.67
C ALA A 94 -2.99 4.48 23.14
N ALA A 95 -2.75 5.79 23.24
CA ALA A 95 -3.79 6.77 23.59
C ALA A 95 -4.88 6.86 22.51
N LEU A 96 -4.49 6.79 21.24
CA LEU A 96 -5.42 6.81 20.12
C LEU A 96 -6.30 5.56 20.10
N ASN A 97 -5.73 4.36 20.27
CA ASN A 97 -6.50 3.11 20.35
C ASN A 97 -7.49 3.08 21.53
N GLN A 98 -7.20 3.78 22.64
CA GLN A 98 -8.15 3.91 23.75
C GLN A 98 -9.36 4.80 23.41
N GLN A 99 -9.16 5.81 22.56
CA GLN A 99 -10.22 6.75 22.16
C GLN A 99 -11.01 6.23 20.94
N HIS A 100 -10.30 5.61 20.01
CA HIS A 100 -10.80 5.08 18.76
C HIS A 100 -10.28 3.65 18.58
N PRO A 101 -11.00 2.63 19.08
CA PRO A 101 -10.53 1.24 19.05
C PRO A 101 -10.18 0.79 17.64
N PHE A 102 -8.91 0.42 17.43
CA PHE A 102 -8.35 0.10 16.12
C PHE A 102 -9.04 -1.09 15.45
N GLN A 103 -9.50 -2.06 16.24
CA GLN A 103 -10.25 -3.20 15.73
C GLN A 103 -11.59 -2.79 15.11
N LEU A 104 -12.20 -1.69 15.58
CA LEU A 104 -13.46 -1.18 15.02
C LEU A 104 -13.24 -0.28 13.81
N LEU A 105 -12.07 0.36 13.72
CA LEU A 105 -11.70 1.23 12.60
C LEU A 105 -11.13 0.47 11.40
N GLY A 106 -10.69 -0.78 11.55
CA GLY A 106 -9.87 -1.44 10.53
C GLY A 106 -8.41 -0.96 10.52
N ALA A 107 -7.93 -0.42 11.65
CA ALA A 107 -6.56 0.06 11.82
C ALA A 107 -5.55 -1.02 12.24
N THR A 108 -5.97 -2.29 12.24
CA THR A 108 -5.11 -3.45 12.47
C THR A 108 -4.55 -4.00 11.15
N LEU A 109 -3.52 -4.84 11.21
CA LEU A 109 -2.99 -5.49 10.00
C LEU A 109 -3.97 -6.49 9.39
N VAL A 110 -4.82 -7.11 10.21
CA VAL A 110 -6.04 -7.78 9.74
C VAL A 110 -7.10 -6.70 9.57
N CYS A 111 -7.53 -6.47 8.34
CA CYS A 111 -8.53 -5.48 8.00
C CYS A 111 -9.45 -6.08 6.93
N ASP A 112 -10.75 -6.12 7.20
CA ASP A 112 -11.75 -6.78 6.35
C ASP A 112 -12.40 -5.80 5.35
N LEU A 113 -11.89 -4.56 5.28
CA LEU A 113 -12.25 -3.58 4.25
C LEU A 113 -11.39 -3.81 3.00
N ASP A 114 -11.65 -3.08 1.91
CA ASP A 114 -10.74 -3.08 0.77
C ASP A 114 -9.36 -2.48 1.13
N ALA A 115 -8.35 -2.83 0.33
CA ALA A 115 -6.97 -2.46 0.58
C ALA A 115 -6.77 -0.93 0.69
N GLN A 116 -7.56 -0.15 -0.03
CA GLN A 116 -7.51 1.32 -0.03
C GLN A 116 -7.98 1.91 1.29
N HIS A 117 -9.13 1.48 1.79
CA HIS A 117 -9.62 1.91 3.11
C HIS A 117 -8.64 1.51 4.21
N CYS A 118 -8.16 0.27 4.20
CA CYS A 118 -7.20 -0.22 5.19
C CYS A 118 -5.89 0.61 5.17
N ALA A 119 -5.36 0.91 3.99
CA ALA A 119 -4.16 1.75 3.85
C ALA A 119 -4.40 3.19 4.32
N ALA A 120 -5.55 3.77 4.01
CA ALA A 120 -5.91 5.13 4.40
C ALA A 120 -6.03 5.28 5.92
N ILE A 121 -6.73 4.35 6.57
CA ILE A 121 -6.87 4.33 8.04
C ILE A 121 -5.51 4.15 8.72
N ARG A 122 -4.66 3.25 8.22
CA ARG A 122 -3.29 3.09 8.73
C ARG A 122 -2.48 4.38 8.61
N ALA A 123 -2.58 5.09 7.48
CA ALA A 123 -1.90 6.37 7.29
C ALA A 123 -2.41 7.46 8.24
N LEU A 124 -3.73 7.55 8.47
CA LEU A 124 -4.29 8.45 9.48
C LEU A 124 -3.74 8.15 10.88
N VAL A 125 -3.75 6.88 11.31
CA VAL A 125 -3.25 6.45 12.62
C VAL A 125 -1.76 6.75 12.79
N LYS A 126 -0.94 6.37 11.80
CA LYS A 126 0.52 6.58 11.86
C LYS A 126 0.85 8.07 11.78
N GLY A 127 0.17 8.84 10.93
CA GLY A 127 0.32 10.29 10.83
C GLY A 127 0.01 11.04 12.12
N ASP A 128 -1.05 10.66 12.83
CA ASP A 128 -1.41 11.20 14.15
C ASP A 128 -0.27 11.00 15.15
N ALA A 129 0.22 9.77 15.26
CA ALA A 129 1.30 9.43 16.17
C ALA A 129 2.61 10.14 15.81
N VAL A 130 2.98 10.24 14.53
CA VAL A 130 4.16 11.01 14.09
C VAL A 130 4.01 12.48 14.50
N LEU A 131 2.83 13.10 14.27
CA LEU A 131 2.61 14.50 14.63
C LEU A 131 2.65 14.71 16.14
N ALA A 132 1.99 13.85 16.92
CA ALA A 132 1.95 13.90 18.38
C ALA A 132 3.36 13.75 18.98
N ALA A 133 4.12 12.73 18.55
CA ALA A 133 5.50 12.51 18.99
C ALA A 133 6.41 13.69 18.62
N SER A 134 6.21 14.28 17.43
CA SER A 134 6.94 15.47 16.99
C SER A 134 6.62 16.70 17.84
N GLN A 135 5.36 16.90 18.24
CA GLN A 135 4.96 17.98 19.15
C GLN A 135 5.56 17.78 20.54
N TRP A 136 5.49 16.55 21.08
CA TRP A 136 6.13 16.19 22.34
C TRP A 136 7.65 16.48 22.30
N LEU A 137 8.33 16.08 21.23
CA LEU A 137 9.77 16.29 21.08
C LEU A 137 10.11 17.79 21.11
N ARG A 138 9.31 18.62 20.42
CA ARG A 138 9.51 20.08 20.40
C ARG A 138 9.21 20.74 21.74
N GLN A 139 8.13 20.35 22.41
CA GLN A 139 7.58 21.07 23.56
C GLN A 139 8.11 20.57 24.91
N SER A 140 8.41 19.28 25.01
CA SER A 140 8.64 18.60 26.29
C SER A 140 10.02 17.96 26.42
N ALA A 141 10.67 17.57 25.31
CA ALA A 141 11.99 16.95 25.38
C ALA A 141 13.09 17.96 25.76
N SER A 142 14.23 17.44 26.21
CA SER A 142 15.41 18.27 26.48
C SER A 142 16.01 18.81 25.17
N ALA A 143 16.78 19.90 25.24
CA ALA A 143 17.47 20.42 24.05
C ALA A 143 18.46 19.40 23.46
N ALA A 144 19.15 18.66 24.33
CA ALA A 144 20.05 17.58 23.93
C ALA A 144 19.29 16.43 23.23
N ASP A 145 18.11 16.04 23.72
CA ASP A 145 17.29 15.01 23.06
C ASP A 145 16.83 15.47 21.68
N ARG A 146 16.38 16.73 21.55
CA ARG A 146 15.99 17.31 20.26
C ARG A 146 17.13 17.28 19.25
N GLU A 147 18.32 17.72 19.65
CA GLU A 147 19.50 17.73 18.80
C GLU A 147 19.91 16.30 18.40
N ARG A 148 19.93 15.38 19.37
CA ARG A 148 20.23 13.96 19.12
C ARG A 148 19.27 13.34 18.12
N VAL A 149 17.95 13.47 18.31
CA VAL A 149 16.95 12.94 17.38
C VAL A 149 17.08 13.59 16.00
N ALA A 150 17.22 14.91 15.92
CA ALA A 150 17.36 15.62 14.64
C ALA A 150 18.63 15.24 13.87
N SER A 151 19.71 14.87 14.57
CA SER A 151 20.97 14.40 13.96
C SER A 151 21.00 12.91 13.66
N THR A 152 19.97 12.15 14.05
CA THR A 152 19.92 10.70 13.85
C THR A 152 19.16 10.38 12.57
N THR A 153 19.81 9.64 11.67
CA THR A 153 19.11 9.02 10.54
C THR A 153 18.43 7.75 11.04
N LEU A 154 17.10 7.74 11.01
CA LEU A 154 16.34 6.52 11.29
C LEU A 154 16.52 5.52 10.14
N PRO A 155 16.54 4.20 10.45
CA PRO A 155 16.50 3.20 9.41
C PRO A 155 15.17 3.30 8.64
N GLU A 156 15.16 2.86 7.38
CA GLU A 156 13.94 2.85 6.56
C GLU A 156 12.91 1.83 7.07
N THR A 157 13.40 0.72 7.61
CA THR A 157 12.61 -0.39 8.15
C THR A 157 13.20 -0.85 9.47
N LEU A 158 12.39 -1.45 10.33
CA LEU A 158 12.85 -1.94 11.62
C LEU A 158 13.80 -3.14 11.46
N LEU A 159 13.41 -4.13 10.65
CA LEU A 159 14.23 -5.25 10.23
C LEU A 159 14.89 -4.88 8.89
N PRO A 160 16.23 -4.83 8.80
CA PRO A 160 16.93 -4.51 7.55
C PRO A 160 16.59 -5.52 6.45
N ASP A 161 16.29 -5.08 5.24
CA ASP A 161 16.00 -5.96 4.10
C ASP A 161 16.63 -5.42 2.81
N ASP A 162 17.87 -5.83 2.56
CA ASP A 162 18.64 -5.38 1.39
C ASP A 162 18.06 -5.91 0.06
N ALA A 163 17.25 -6.97 0.11
CA ALA A 163 16.63 -7.59 -1.06
C ALA A 163 15.27 -6.95 -1.41
N ALA A 164 14.71 -6.13 -0.52
CA ALA A 164 13.42 -5.48 -0.75
C ALA A 164 13.42 -4.67 -2.06
N PRO A 165 12.42 -4.82 -2.94
CA PRO A 165 12.24 -3.92 -4.08
C PRO A 165 11.81 -2.52 -3.63
N GLN A 166 11.88 -1.54 -4.54
CA GLN A 166 11.47 -0.16 -4.24
C GLN A 166 10.01 -0.07 -3.78
N TYR A 167 9.14 -0.92 -4.34
CA TYR A 167 7.75 -1.07 -3.90
C TYR A 167 7.65 -1.30 -2.39
N VAL A 168 8.27 -2.38 -1.89
CA VAL A 168 8.23 -2.78 -0.48
C VAL A 168 8.70 -1.65 0.44
N ARG A 169 9.81 -0.99 0.10
CA ARG A 169 10.33 0.15 0.89
C ARG A 169 9.34 1.32 0.94
N SER A 170 8.75 1.67 -0.20
CA SER A 170 7.86 2.84 -0.29
C SER A 170 6.52 2.56 0.39
N GLU A 171 6.00 1.33 0.25
CA GLU A 171 4.77 0.88 0.89
C GLU A 171 4.87 0.92 2.42
N LEU A 172 6.02 0.53 2.98
CA LEU A 172 6.27 0.64 4.43
C LEU A 172 6.36 2.08 4.92
N LYS A 173 6.81 3.03 4.07
CA LYS A 173 6.95 4.45 4.42
C LYS A 173 5.65 5.25 4.27
N PHE A 174 4.80 4.87 3.33
CA PHE A 174 3.55 5.57 2.99
C PHE A 174 2.75 6.04 4.21
N PRO A 175 2.40 5.18 5.20
CA PRO A 175 1.55 5.61 6.30
C PRO A 175 2.20 6.64 7.23
N TYR A 176 3.54 6.72 7.27
CA TYR A 176 4.26 7.70 8.08
C TYR A 176 4.41 9.02 7.35
N GLU A 177 4.78 8.99 6.07
CA GLU A 177 5.08 10.20 5.30
C GLU A 177 3.80 10.86 4.78
N ALA A 178 3.00 10.13 3.99
CA ALA A 178 1.74 10.64 3.45
C ALA A 178 0.73 10.87 4.57
N GLY A 179 0.67 9.95 5.54
CA GLY A 179 -0.16 10.09 6.74
C GLY A 179 0.18 11.33 7.56
N LEU A 180 1.46 11.63 7.79
CA LEU A 180 1.86 12.87 8.48
C LEU A 180 1.41 14.11 7.71
N ASN A 181 1.59 14.14 6.39
CA ASN A 181 1.16 15.27 5.56
C ASN A 181 -0.35 15.49 5.66
N PHE A 182 -1.13 14.41 5.57
CA PHE A 182 -2.58 14.44 5.75
C PHE A 182 -3.00 14.99 7.11
N VAL A 183 -2.49 14.41 8.20
CA VAL A 183 -2.82 14.85 9.56
C VAL A 183 -2.36 16.28 9.82
N GLN A 184 -1.20 16.69 9.29
CA GLN A 184 -0.75 18.08 9.40
C GLN A 184 -1.69 19.04 8.70
N ALA A 185 -2.21 18.71 7.51
CA ALA A 185 -3.19 19.54 6.81
C ALA A 185 -4.46 19.74 7.64
N LEU A 186 -4.99 18.67 8.25
CA LEU A 186 -6.14 18.74 9.15
C LEU A 186 -5.83 19.57 10.41
N TYR A 187 -4.68 19.33 11.03
CA TYR A 187 -4.24 20.07 12.21
C TYR A 187 -4.05 21.57 11.93
N GLN A 188 -3.53 21.95 10.76
CA GLN A 188 -3.39 23.36 10.37
C GLN A 188 -4.75 24.02 10.14
N ARG A 189 -5.74 23.27 9.66
CA ARG A 189 -7.11 23.75 9.43
C ARG A 189 -7.89 23.99 10.72
N GLY A 190 -7.81 23.08 11.70
CA GLY A 190 -8.67 23.15 12.90
C GLY A 190 -8.09 22.55 14.17
N GLY A 191 -6.77 22.31 14.22
CA GLY A 191 -6.08 21.68 15.34
C GLY A 191 -6.48 20.22 15.54
N TRP A 192 -6.25 19.70 16.75
CA TRP A 192 -6.59 18.32 17.12
C TRP A 192 -8.08 18.01 17.00
N ALA A 193 -8.97 19.00 17.10
CA ALA A 193 -10.40 18.79 16.91
C ALA A 193 -10.74 18.38 15.46
N GLU A 194 -10.00 18.88 14.47
CA GLU A 194 -10.18 18.48 13.07
C GLU A 194 -9.61 17.08 12.81
N VAL A 195 -8.44 16.78 13.40
CA VAL A 195 -7.82 15.44 13.33
C VAL A 195 -8.74 14.39 13.96
N ASN A 196 -9.28 14.66 15.15
CA ASN A 196 -10.20 13.75 15.83
C ASN A 196 -11.48 13.49 15.02
N ARG A 197 -11.99 14.49 14.29
CA ARG A 197 -13.13 14.29 13.39
C ARG A 197 -12.82 13.32 12.26
N ALA A 198 -11.56 13.23 11.83
CA ALA A 198 -11.16 12.24 10.82
C ALA A 198 -11.24 10.80 11.35
N PHE A 199 -11.14 10.56 12.65
CA PHE A 199 -11.39 9.22 13.21
C PHE A 199 -12.89 8.90 13.33
N GLU A 200 -13.76 9.91 13.38
CA GLU A 200 -15.22 9.73 13.30
C GLU A 200 -15.69 9.52 11.86
N GLN A 201 -14.95 10.07 10.88
CA GLN A 201 -15.24 9.96 9.45
C GLN A 201 -13.93 9.65 8.70
N PRO A 202 -13.43 8.39 8.78
CA PRO A 202 -12.14 8.00 8.23
C PRO A 202 -12.01 8.26 6.73
N PRO A 203 -10.79 8.53 6.23
CA PRO A 203 -10.53 8.54 4.80
C PRO A 203 -10.74 7.13 4.22
N SER A 204 -11.40 7.08 3.07
CA SER A 204 -11.74 5.84 2.35
C SER A 204 -10.70 5.37 1.33
N SER A 205 -9.70 6.19 1.00
CA SER A 205 -8.75 5.89 -0.06
C SER A 205 -7.36 6.46 0.21
N THR A 206 -6.35 5.91 -0.45
CA THR A 206 -5.01 6.51 -0.45
C THR A 206 -5.00 7.88 -1.14
N GLU A 207 -5.90 8.12 -2.09
CA GLU A 207 -6.13 9.44 -2.67
C GLU A 207 -6.54 10.46 -1.61
N HIS A 208 -7.45 10.11 -0.70
CA HIS A 208 -7.81 11.00 0.41
C HIS A 208 -6.62 11.37 1.31
N ILE A 209 -5.66 10.46 1.47
CA ILE A 209 -4.42 10.72 2.21
C ILE A 209 -3.47 11.62 1.41
N LEU A 210 -3.35 11.38 0.11
CA LEU A 210 -2.46 12.12 -0.79
C LEU A 210 -2.97 13.55 -1.06
N HIS A 211 -4.30 13.73 -1.09
CA HIS A 211 -5.01 14.98 -1.40
C HIS A 211 -6.02 15.31 -0.30
N PRO A 212 -5.58 15.91 0.82
CA PRO A 212 -6.46 16.23 1.96
C PRO A 212 -7.66 17.11 1.58
N GLU A 213 -7.55 17.92 0.52
CA GLU A 213 -8.64 18.72 -0.03
C GLU A 213 -9.80 17.88 -0.58
N LYS A 214 -9.54 16.72 -1.20
CA LYS A 214 -10.58 15.79 -1.68
C LYS A 214 -11.32 15.17 -0.50
N TYR A 215 -10.58 14.76 0.53
CA TYR A 215 -11.16 14.27 1.79
C TYR A 215 -12.07 15.31 2.46
N LEU A 216 -11.59 16.56 2.53
CA LEU A 216 -12.34 17.68 3.10
C LEU A 216 -13.56 18.08 2.26
N ALA A 217 -13.52 17.82 0.94
CA ALA A 217 -14.62 18.00 0.02
C ALA A 217 -15.61 16.82 0.02
N ARG A 218 -15.27 15.70 0.67
CA ARG A 218 -16.05 14.43 0.68
C ARG A 218 -16.20 13.85 -0.72
N GLU A 219 -15.13 13.89 -1.49
CA GLU A 219 -15.05 13.27 -2.81
C GLU A 219 -14.77 11.78 -2.67
N GLU A 220 -15.81 10.95 -2.71
CA GLU A 220 -15.65 9.50 -2.57
C GLU A 220 -15.24 8.84 -3.89
N PRO A 221 -14.39 7.78 -3.84
CA PRO A 221 -14.06 7.00 -5.02
C PRO A 221 -15.31 6.41 -5.70
N VAL A 222 -15.27 6.35 -7.02
CA VAL A 222 -16.28 5.68 -7.85
C VAL A 222 -16.14 4.16 -7.67
N ALA A 223 -17.21 3.52 -7.18
CA ALA A 223 -17.28 2.07 -7.12
C ALA A 223 -17.33 1.46 -8.53
N ILE A 224 -16.47 0.48 -8.79
CA ILE A 224 -16.39 -0.22 -10.08
C ILE A 224 -16.70 -1.70 -9.89
N ASP A 225 -17.65 -2.20 -10.68
CA ASP A 225 -17.87 -3.63 -10.84
C ASP A 225 -16.99 -4.19 -11.97
N LEU A 226 -16.30 -5.29 -11.67
CA LEU A 226 -15.60 -6.12 -12.66
C LEU A 226 -16.43 -7.36 -12.99
N PRO A 227 -16.52 -7.79 -14.26
CA PRO A 227 -17.14 -9.06 -14.59
C PRO A 227 -16.41 -10.23 -13.91
N ASP A 228 -17.19 -11.21 -13.43
CA ASP A 228 -16.65 -12.49 -13.00
C ASP A 228 -16.16 -13.29 -14.22
N LEU A 229 -14.86 -13.57 -14.26
CA LEU A 229 -14.21 -14.33 -15.32
C LEU A 229 -14.25 -15.84 -15.09
N SER A 230 -14.69 -16.31 -13.92
CA SER A 230 -14.73 -17.75 -13.60
C SER A 230 -15.47 -18.60 -14.66
N PRO A 231 -16.62 -18.16 -15.21
CA PRO A 231 -17.31 -18.92 -16.27
C PRO A 231 -16.54 -18.98 -17.60
N ILE A 232 -15.69 -17.99 -17.88
CA ILE A 232 -14.89 -17.89 -19.11
C ILE A 232 -13.62 -18.73 -19.00
N LEU A 233 -12.95 -18.63 -17.85
CA LEU A 233 -11.72 -19.35 -17.55
C LEU A 233 -11.97 -20.86 -17.36
N GLY A 234 -13.15 -21.23 -16.88
CA GLY A 234 -13.57 -22.62 -16.70
C GLY A 234 -12.97 -23.29 -15.46
N GLY A 235 -13.09 -24.61 -15.39
CA GLY A 235 -12.61 -25.40 -14.25
C GLY A 235 -11.09 -25.33 -14.08
N GLY A 236 -10.64 -25.29 -12.82
CA GLY A 236 -9.22 -25.23 -12.47
C GLY A 236 -8.65 -23.82 -12.33
N TRP A 237 -9.49 -22.77 -12.39
CA TRP A 237 -9.09 -21.40 -12.05
C TRP A 237 -9.73 -20.97 -10.73
N GLN A 238 -8.94 -20.31 -9.89
CA GLN A 238 -9.36 -19.78 -8.60
C GLN A 238 -9.16 -18.26 -8.60
N LEU A 239 -10.19 -17.50 -8.18
CA LEU A 239 -10.05 -16.09 -7.85
C LEU A 239 -9.23 -15.97 -6.56
N ILE A 240 -8.06 -15.32 -6.63
CA ILE A 240 -7.15 -15.13 -5.48
C ILE A 240 -7.09 -13.68 -4.99
N ALA A 241 -7.58 -12.73 -5.79
CA ALA A 241 -7.76 -11.35 -5.35
C ALA A 241 -8.93 -10.69 -6.08
N ASP A 242 -9.72 -9.94 -5.33
CA ASP A 242 -10.79 -9.05 -5.80
C ASP A 242 -10.81 -7.82 -4.88
N ASP A 243 -10.13 -6.76 -5.32
CA ASP A 243 -9.82 -5.60 -4.47
C ASP A 243 -9.66 -4.31 -5.30
N VAL A 244 -9.25 -3.22 -4.66
CA VAL A 244 -9.00 -1.89 -5.23
C VAL A 244 -7.50 -1.56 -5.12
N LEU A 245 -6.88 -1.12 -6.21
CA LEU A 245 -5.47 -0.69 -6.23
C LEU A 245 -5.28 0.69 -5.60
N GLY A 246 -6.07 1.67 -6.04
CA GLY A 246 -5.99 3.08 -5.68
C GLY A 246 -4.91 3.90 -6.36
N GLU A 247 -4.92 5.20 -6.10
CA GLU A 247 -3.93 6.15 -6.60
C GLU A 247 -2.50 5.75 -6.20
N TRP A 248 -2.27 5.41 -4.92
CA TRP A 248 -0.93 5.08 -4.45
C TRP A 248 -0.36 3.85 -5.17
N THR A 249 -1.10 2.75 -5.23
CA THR A 249 -0.63 1.54 -5.91
C THR A 249 -0.49 1.77 -7.42
N MET A 250 -1.36 2.57 -8.04
CA MET A 250 -1.20 2.98 -9.44
C MET A 250 0.12 3.73 -9.66
N PHE A 251 0.44 4.72 -8.81
CA PHE A 251 1.72 5.41 -8.83
C PHE A 251 2.89 4.43 -8.68
N MET A 252 2.76 3.44 -7.79
CA MET A 252 3.79 2.43 -7.54
C MET A 252 4.00 1.48 -8.72
N ILE A 253 2.95 1.06 -9.41
CA ILE A 253 3.05 0.23 -10.63
C ILE A 253 3.90 0.96 -11.68
N LEU A 254 3.66 2.26 -11.85
CA LEU A 254 4.32 3.08 -12.86
C LEU A 254 5.77 3.48 -12.48
N SER A 255 6.07 3.69 -11.21
CA SER A 255 7.35 4.28 -10.77
C SER A 255 8.28 3.34 -10.00
N ALA A 256 7.77 2.24 -9.45
CA ALA A 256 8.49 1.43 -8.47
C ALA A 256 8.43 -0.09 -8.75
N GLY A 257 8.02 -0.46 -9.97
CA GLY A 257 8.03 -1.84 -10.46
C GLY A 257 9.39 -2.51 -10.33
N VAL A 258 9.42 -3.84 -10.28
CA VAL A 258 10.63 -4.62 -10.05
C VAL A 258 11.64 -4.52 -11.20
N ASP A 259 11.14 -4.32 -12.42
CA ASP A 259 11.94 -3.97 -13.58
C ASP A 259 12.25 -2.47 -13.56
N VAL A 260 13.53 -2.14 -13.35
CA VAL A 260 14.01 -0.76 -13.24
C VAL A 260 13.88 -0.03 -14.58
N ASP A 261 14.07 -0.73 -15.69
CA ASP A 261 14.03 -0.12 -17.03
C ASP A 261 12.59 0.17 -17.48
N ALA A 262 11.60 -0.49 -16.85
CA ALA A 262 10.19 -0.23 -17.07
C ALA A 262 9.65 1.01 -16.35
N ARG A 263 10.33 1.47 -15.28
CA ARG A 263 9.85 2.58 -14.44
C ARG A 263 9.76 3.88 -15.23
N LEU A 264 8.70 4.63 -14.97
CA LEU A 264 8.56 6.02 -15.41
C LEU A 264 9.25 6.96 -14.43
N ASP A 265 9.48 8.21 -14.86
CA ASP A 265 9.85 9.28 -13.95
C ASP A 265 8.76 9.47 -12.88
N GLU A 266 9.15 9.76 -11.64
CA GLU A 266 8.19 9.90 -10.54
C GLU A 266 7.18 11.04 -10.77
N GLY A 267 7.58 12.11 -11.45
CA GLY A 267 6.69 13.22 -11.80
C GLY A 267 5.62 12.79 -12.80
N ASP A 268 6.02 12.07 -13.85
CA ASP A 268 5.10 11.55 -14.87
C ASP A 268 4.16 10.49 -14.27
N ALA A 269 4.69 9.58 -13.45
CA ALA A 269 3.90 8.56 -12.76
C ALA A 269 2.88 9.17 -11.80
N ARG A 270 3.27 10.21 -11.04
CA ARG A 270 2.37 10.91 -10.12
C ARG A 270 1.29 11.69 -10.87
N ALA A 271 1.65 12.37 -11.94
CA ALA A 271 0.69 13.09 -12.78
C ALA A 271 -0.34 12.15 -13.41
N ALA A 272 0.08 10.94 -13.80
CA ALA A 272 -0.82 9.90 -14.31
C ALA A 272 -1.72 9.32 -13.22
N ALA A 273 -1.19 9.10 -12.00
CA ALA A 273 -1.95 8.54 -10.90
C ALA A 273 -2.94 9.51 -10.26
N SER A 274 -2.62 10.81 -10.22
CA SER A 274 -3.42 11.84 -9.52
C SER A 274 -4.82 12.08 -10.07
N GLY A 275 -5.14 11.51 -11.23
CA GLY A 275 -6.48 11.56 -11.83
C GLY A 275 -7.28 10.27 -11.64
N TRP A 276 -6.85 9.40 -10.72
CA TRP A 276 -7.58 8.22 -10.32
C TRP A 276 -8.91 8.62 -9.68
N GLY A 277 -10.04 8.12 -10.22
CA GLY A 277 -11.35 8.33 -9.62
C GLY A 277 -11.95 7.07 -9.00
N GLY A 278 -11.35 5.90 -9.25
CA GLY A 278 -11.84 4.61 -8.77
C GLY A 278 -11.27 3.46 -9.58
N ASP A 279 -11.17 2.28 -8.97
CA ASP A 279 -10.81 1.06 -9.68
C ASP A 279 -11.34 -0.20 -9.00
N ARG A 280 -11.22 -1.30 -9.73
CA ARG A 280 -11.31 -2.65 -9.19
C ARG A 280 -10.33 -3.52 -9.98
N TYR A 281 -9.80 -4.56 -9.36
CA TYR A 281 -9.02 -5.58 -10.05
C TYR A 281 -9.34 -6.99 -9.58
N HIS A 282 -9.22 -7.95 -10.50
CA HIS A 282 -9.25 -9.37 -10.20
C HIS A 282 -7.92 -10.02 -10.58
N VAL A 283 -7.46 -10.97 -9.75
CA VAL A 283 -6.40 -11.91 -10.11
C VAL A 283 -6.91 -13.33 -9.95
N TYR A 284 -6.78 -14.12 -11.02
CA TYR A 284 -7.09 -15.53 -11.04
C TYR A 284 -5.80 -16.36 -11.16
N ARG A 285 -5.74 -17.49 -10.47
CA ARG A 285 -4.67 -18.48 -10.57
C ARG A 285 -5.21 -19.80 -11.12
N GLN A 286 -4.49 -20.36 -12.08
CA GLN A 286 -4.74 -21.72 -12.57
C GLN A 286 -4.11 -22.76 -11.62
N GLU A 287 -4.90 -23.73 -11.19
CA GLU A 287 -4.44 -24.89 -10.43
C GLU A 287 -3.46 -25.73 -11.25
N GLY A 288 -2.39 -26.21 -10.60
CA GLY A 288 -1.38 -27.09 -11.21
C GLY A 288 -0.28 -26.35 -11.96
N THR A 289 -0.61 -25.40 -12.85
CA THR A 289 0.41 -24.62 -13.59
C THR A 289 0.87 -23.38 -12.83
N GLY A 290 0.00 -22.79 -11.99
CA GLY A 290 0.26 -21.52 -11.33
C GLY A 290 0.17 -20.30 -12.25
N HIS A 291 -0.34 -20.45 -13.47
CA HIS A 291 -0.55 -19.32 -14.39
C HIS A 291 -1.52 -18.30 -13.79
N LEU A 292 -1.27 -17.01 -14.08
CA LEU A 292 -2.07 -15.91 -13.58
C LEU A 292 -2.80 -15.19 -14.71
N VAL A 293 -4.03 -14.77 -14.41
CA VAL A 293 -4.81 -13.81 -15.21
C VAL A 293 -5.06 -12.60 -14.34
N LEU A 294 -4.74 -11.41 -14.84
CA LEU A 294 -5.04 -10.13 -14.22
C LEU A 294 -6.05 -9.38 -15.08
N ALA A 295 -7.06 -8.80 -14.44
CA ALA A 295 -7.94 -7.81 -15.04
C ALA A 295 -8.04 -6.61 -14.10
N VAL A 296 -7.72 -5.43 -14.62
CA VAL A 296 -7.88 -4.16 -13.90
C VAL A 296 -8.78 -3.25 -14.71
N ARG A 297 -9.71 -2.56 -14.04
CA ARG A 297 -10.46 -1.46 -14.64
C ARG A 297 -10.28 -0.21 -13.79
N TRP A 298 -9.73 0.82 -14.40
CA TRP A 298 -9.66 2.16 -13.82
C TRP A 298 -10.74 3.06 -14.41
N GLN A 299 -11.28 3.93 -13.57
CA GLN A 299 -12.07 5.10 -13.92
C GLN A 299 -11.27 6.34 -13.49
N SER A 300 -11.05 7.26 -14.42
CA SER A 300 -10.46 8.56 -14.10
C SER A 300 -11.53 9.62 -13.84
N ASP A 301 -11.18 10.64 -13.07
CA ASP A 301 -12.08 11.75 -12.74
C ASP A 301 -12.48 12.53 -13.99
N LEU A 302 -11.51 12.85 -14.85
CA LEU A 302 -11.71 13.63 -16.08
C LEU A 302 -11.15 12.89 -17.32
N PRO A 303 -11.61 13.24 -18.54
CA PRO A 303 -11.06 12.68 -19.77
C PRO A 303 -9.56 12.94 -19.95
N ASP A 304 -9.09 14.12 -19.54
CA ASP A 304 -7.65 14.47 -19.62
C ASP A 304 -6.81 13.64 -18.64
N ASP A 305 -7.37 13.26 -17.50
CA ASP A 305 -6.74 12.33 -16.55
C ASP A 305 -6.60 10.94 -17.15
N ALA A 306 -7.67 10.44 -17.77
CA ALA A 306 -7.64 9.16 -18.47
C ALA A 306 -6.59 9.17 -19.58
N ALA A 307 -6.53 10.24 -20.40
CA ALA A 307 -5.53 10.36 -21.46
C ALA A 307 -4.10 10.31 -20.91
N ARG A 308 -3.83 10.96 -19.77
CA ARG A 308 -2.52 10.89 -19.08
C ARG A 308 -2.20 9.48 -18.59
N LEU A 309 -3.14 8.82 -17.91
CA LEU A 309 -2.98 7.44 -17.44
C LEU A 309 -2.72 6.48 -18.61
N GLN A 310 -3.51 6.58 -19.68
CA GLN A 310 -3.36 5.72 -20.85
C GLN A 310 -2.00 5.90 -21.53
N ALA A 311 -1.50 7.14 -21.63
CA ALA A 311 -0.17 7.41 -22.17
C ALA A 311 0.93 6.81 -21.27
N ALA A 312 0.81 6.96 -19.96
CA ALA A 312 1.75 6.41 -18.99
C ALA A 312 1.76 4.87 -19.01
N LEU A 313 0.59 4.22 -19.01
CA LEU A 313 0.48 2.77 -19.08
C LEU A 313 1.07 2.22 -20.39
N ARG A 314 0.81 2.86 -21.53
CA ARG A 314 1.46 2.47 -22.81
C ARG A 314 2.97 2.55 -22.72
N ALA A 315 3.51 3.65 -22.20
CA ALA A 315 4.95 3.83 -22.04
C ALA A 315 5.55 2.80 -21.08
N TYR A 316 4.89 2.52 -19.96
CA TYR A 316 5.29 1.50 -19.00
C TYR A 316 5.26 0.10 -19.61
N LEU A 317 4.17 -0.30 -20.27
CA LEU A 317 4.02 -1.63 -20.88
C LEU A 317 4.96 -1.82 -22.08
N ASP A 318 5.19 -0.78 -22.90
CA ASP A 318 6.21 -0.82 -23.95
C ASP A 318 7.60 -1.15 -23.36
N ARG A 319 7.96 -0.57 -22.21
CA ARG A 319 9.25 -0.85 -21.58
C ARG A 319 9.27 -2.23 -20.91
N ARG A 320 8.24 -2.55 -20.11
CA ARG A 320 8.10 -3.84 -19.39
C ARG A 320 8.13 -5.04 -20.33
N PHE A 321 7.51 -4.92 -21.51
CA PHE A 321 7.44 -5.98 -22.52
C PHE A 321 8.40 -5.73 -23.71
N GLN A 322 9.41 -4.87 -23.52
CA GLN A 322 10.50 -4.63 -24.47
C GLN A 322 10.03 -4.26 -25.90
N GLY A 323 8.87 -3.61 -26.01
CA GLY A 323 8.30 -3.11 -27.27
C GLY A 323 7.78 -4.19 -28.21
N VAL A 324 7.65 -5.44 -27.77
CA VAL A 324 7.14 -6.54 -28.60
C VAL A 324 5.62 -6.43 -28.68
N ARG A 325 5.15 -5.67 -29.66
CA ARG A 325 3.71 -5.45 -29.91
C ARG A 325 3.10 -6.59 -30.73
N LEU A 326 1.86 -6.94 -30.41
CA LEU A 326 1.05 -7.85 -31.22
C LEU A 326 0.25 -7.04 -32.23
N ASP A 327 0.33 -7.43 -33.51
CA ASP A 327 -0.42 -6.79 -34.60
C ASP A 327 -1.88 -7.27 -34.55
N GLN A 328 -2.66 -6.73 -33.62
CA GLN A 328 -4.10 -6.93 -33.52
C GLN A 328 -4.81 -5.61 -33.87
N GLN A 329 -5.77 -5.66 -34.79
CA GLN A 329 -6.40 -4.49 -35.38
C GLN A 329 -7.07 -3.58 -34.33
N GLY A 330 -6.36 -2.55 -33.88
CA GLY A 330 -6.89 -1.47 -33.05
C GLY A 330 -6.67 -1.60 -31.54
N ASP A 331 -6.07 -2.69 -31.06
CA ASP A 331 -5.81 -2.92 -29.63
C ASP A 331 -4.31 -2.75 -29.31
N ASP A 332 -4.00 -2.10 -28.19
CA ASP A 332 -2.62 -1.95 -27.71
C ASP A 332 -2.23 -3.19 -26.90
N CYS A 333 -1.56 -4.15 -27.55
CA CYS A 333 -1.18 -5.42 -26.95
C CYS A 333 0.32 -5.70 -27.05
N TRP A 334 0.87 -6.32 -26.00
CA TRP A 334 2.29 -6.68 -25.85
C TRP A 334 2.45 -8.16 -25.50
N LEU A 335 3.55 -8.75 -25.97
CA LEU A 335 3.96 -10.12 -25.65
C LEU A 335 5.34 -10.12 -25.00
N GLY A 336 5.47 -10.73 -23.83
CA GLY A 336 6.79 -10.92 -23.21
C GLY A 336 6.71 -11.92 -22.06
N ASP A 337 7.80 -12.67 -21.88
CA ASP A 337 7.89 -13.78 -20.91
C ASP A 337 6.74 -14.79 -21.00
N GLY A 338 6.23 -15.00 -22.22
CA GLY A 338 5.09 -15.89 -22.48
C GLY A 338 3.72 -15.29 -22.12
N GLN A 339 3.66 -14.10 -21.53
CA GLN A 339 2.42 -13.43 -21.16
C GLN A 339 1.99 -12.42 -22.23
N VAL A 340 0.69 -12.17 -22.29
CA VAL A 340 0.10 -11.15 -23.15
C VAL A 340 -0.56 -10.11 -22.29
N ALA A 341 -0.16 -8.85 -22.44
CA ALA A 341 -0.81 -7.72 -21.80
C ALA A 341 -1.52 -6.89 -22.87
N CYS A 342 -2.77 -6.47 -22.62
CA CYS A 342 -3.49 -5.57 -23.52
C CYS A 342 -4.12 -4.41 -22.73
N LEU A 343 -4.09 -3.23 -23.33
CA LEU A 343 -4.82 -2.05 -22.88
C LEU A 343 -6.00 -1.78 -23.80
N PHE A 344 -7.15 -1.55 -23.18
CA PHE A 344 -8.37 -1.13 -23.85
C PHE A 344 -8.85 0.16 -23.21
N VAL A 345 -9.17 1.15 -24.04
CA VAL A 345 -9.35 2.53 -23.59
C VAL A 345 -10.62 3.15 -24.16
N SER A 346 -11.29 3.91 -23.30
CA SER A 346 -12.41 4.79 -23.63
C SER A 346 -12.12 6.21 -23.13
N GLU A 347 -13.10 7.11 -23.18
CA GLU A 347 -12.92 8.52 -22.80
C GLU A 347 -12.42 8.70 -21.36
N GLN A 348 -12.93 7.89 -20.41
CA GLN A 348 -12.53 7.98 -18.99
C GLN A 348 -12.20 6.63 -18.33
N SER A 349 -12.44 5.50 -19.02
CA SER A 349 -12.13 4.17 -18.49
C SER A 349 -10.96 3.54 -19.22
N THR A 350 -10.09 2.89 -18.45
CA THR A 350 -8.93 2.15 -18.94
C THR A 350 -8.96 0.74 -18.37
N VAL A 351 -8.91 -0.27 -19.24
CA VAL A 351 -8.87 -1.68 -18.86
C VAL A 351 -7.51 -2.25 -19.21
N TRP A 352 -6.85 -2.88 -18.24
CA TRP A 352 -5.62 -3.65 -18.42
C TRP A 352 -5.90 -5.12 -18.19
N LEU A 353 -5.70 -5.94 -19.22
CA LEU A 353 -5.76 -7.40 -19.12
C LEU A 353 -4.36 -7.98 -19.27
N LEU A 354 -4.05 -9.01 -18.50
CA LEU A 354 -2.86 -9.84 -18.68
C LEU A 354 -3.24 -11.32 -18.61
N THR A 355 -2.82 -12.09 -19.62
CA THR A 355 -3.12 -13.52 -19.78
C THR A 355 -1.83 -14.34 -19.96
N PRO A 356 -1.86 -15.65 -19.65
CA PRO A 356 -0.70 -16.53 -19.84
C PRO A 356 -0.44 -16.91 -21.30
N ASP A 357 -1.36 -16.60 -22.21
CA ASP A 357 -1.22 -16.85 -23.64
C ASP A 357 -2.15 -15.94 -24.47
N GLN A 358 -1.95 -15.94 -25.80
CA GLN A 358 -2.72 -15.14 -26.75
C GLN A 358 -4.12 -15.69 -27.03
N GLU A 359 -4.37 -16.98 -26.77
CA GLU A 359 -5.65 -17.64 -27.10
C GLU A 359 -6.75 -17.24 -26.12
N MET A 360 -6.38 -17.00 -24.85
CA MET A 360 -7.31 -16.56 -23.81
C MET A 360 -7.76 -15.10 -23.96
N MET A 361 -6.91 -14.23 -24.53
CA MET A 361 -7.16 -12.79 -24.55
C MET A 361 -8.50 -12.39 -25.19
N PRO A 362 -8.89 -12.88 -26.39
CA PRO A 362 -10.18 -12.56 -26.99
C PRO A 362 -11.39 -13.03 -26.15
N GLN A 363 -11.24 -14.15 -25.44
CA GLN A 363 -12.32 -14.71 -24.60
C GLN A 363 -12.56 -13.81 -23.39
N ILE A 364 -11.50 -13.41 -22.70
CA ILE A 364 -11.61 -12.52 -21.53
C ILE A 364 -12.06 -11.13 -21.96
N ARG A 365 -11.51 -10.59 -23.06
CA ARG A 365 -11.90 -9.29 -23.63
C ARG A 365 -13.40 -9.21 -23.89
N SER A 366 -14.05 -10.30 -24.28
CA SER A 366 -15.50 -10.34 -24.51
C SER A 366 -16.35 -9.97 -23.28
N ALA A 367 -15.79 -10.10 -22.07
CA ALA A 367 -16.44 -9.71 -20.82
C ALA A 367 -16.44 -8.20 -20.55
N PHE A 368 -15.67 -7.42 -21.32
CA PHE A 368 -15.47 -5.98 -21.14
C PHE A 368 -16.02 -5.16 -22.31
N PRO A 369 -17.34 -5.22 -22.60
CA PRO A 369 -17.92 -4.49 -23.72
C PRO A 369 -17.86 -2.96 -23.50
N GLY A 370 -17.56 -2.20 -24.57
CA GLY A 370 -17.59 -0.74 -24.54
C GLY A 370 -16.41 -0.08 -23.82
N SER A 371 -15.34 -0.83 -23.56
CA SER A 371 -14.04 -0.31 -23.12
C SER A 371 -13.01 -0.39 -24.23
#